data_AF-A0A4Y8PH62-F1
#
_entry.id   AF-A0A4Y8PH62-F1
#
_cell.length_a   1.000
_cell.length_b   1.000
_cell.length_c   1.000
_cell.angle_alpha   90.00
_cell.angle_beta   90.00
_cell.angle_gamma   90.00
#
_symmetry.space_group_name_H-M   'P 1'
#
loop_
_entity.id
_entity.type
_entity.pdbx_description
1 polymer ?
#
loop_
_entity_poly.entity_id
_entity_poly.type
_entity_poly.pdbx_seq_one_letter_code
_entity_poly.pdbx_strand_id
1 'polypeptide(L)'
;MPEIFHALGLHMHQPLGNLDLLLDTNRWEAEQILLAYERPLHFLKRFETSAKFHFGFSGTLLEQLADPLIQEKSKGIVDLGAMLAGYRELPNIELVGMGYFHPVFPIIPIEDWEEQLWLHKQIIERVFGKKPVGFFPPEMGFSMEMIPYLVDAGYSYVIVDSVHIRNENGQPVTPYKTYWAEWKGKRIAIVPRERDLSNAQQSGMDPVWFSAEAKNKTKSVMPPVLITTWTDGENGGWFRNLSDGANFWGYFFAPYVEKKYSGEGIDTVFLSQFILEYPPVEKVEVSTGAWNVGSTSGYDFSQWAGSAAQKQALKEIYKLSATYWQRAKAGGSTSDLEFRQKLQEVRRLVLQAETSCYLFWGDSWLPQLYELIERAYRVMP
;
A
#
# COMPACT_ATOMS: atom_id res chain seq x y z
N MET A 1 0.95 33.26 4.76
CA MET A 1 0.43 32.43 3.66
C MET A 1 -0.37 31.29 4.28
N PRO A 2 -1.40 30.71 3.62
CA PRO A 2 -2.04 29.52 4.16
C PRO A 2 -0.98 28.44 4.38
N GLU A 3 -1.02 27.79 5.53
CA GLU A 3 -0.12 26.69 5.89
C GLU A 3 -0.57 25.45 5.12
N ILE A 4 0.05 25.21 3.95
CA ILE A 4 -0.22 24.06 3.10
C ILE A 4 0.86 23.02 3.39
N PHE A 5 0.41 21.85 3.80
CA PHE A 5 1.22 20.67 3.99
C PHE A 5 0.98 19.67 2.87
N HIS A 6 2.00 18.89 2.54
CA HIS A 6 1.96 17.83 1.55
C HIS A 6 2.48 16.52 2.14
N ALA A 7 1.59 15.55 2.30
CA ALA A 7 1.96 14.17 2.58
C ALA A 7 2.02 13.41 1.26
N LEU A 8 3.21 12.98 0.86
CA LEU A 8 3.42 12.18 -0.33
C LEU A 8 3.93 10.79 0.05
N GLY A 9 3.41 9.78 -0.65
CA GLY A 9 3.76 8.39 -0.42
C GLY A 9 3.85 7.55 -1.69
N LEU A 10 4.68 6.51 -1.60
CA LEU A 10 4.78 5.47 -2.62
C LEU A 10 4.36 4.11 -2.05
N HIS A 11 3.56 3.41 -2.83
CA HIS A 11 3.23 2.01 -2.64
C HIS A 11 4.20 1.14 -3.45
N MET A 12 4.85 0.18 -2.80
CA MET A 12 5.82 -0.72 -3.43
C MET A 12 5.36 -2.16 -3.25
N HIS A 13 5.19 -2.86 -4.36
CA HIS A 13 4.60 -4.19 -4.34
C HIS A 13 5.10 -5.07 -5.49
N GLN A 14 5.43 -6.31 -5.15
CA GLN A 14 5.63 -7.38 -6.11
C GLN A 14 4.84 -8.61 -5.67
N PRO A 15 4.13 -9.28 -6.60
CA PRO A 15 3.58 -10.61 -6.34
C PRO A 15 4.68 -11.56 -5.89
N LEU A 16 4.34 -12.53 -5.03
CA LEU A 16 5.33 -13.49 -4.53
C LEU A 16 5.93 -14.30 -5.69
N GLY A 17 7.26 -14.37 -5.74
CA GLY A 17 8.01 -15.09 -6.79
C GLY A 17 8.29 -14.27 -8.06
N ASN A 18 7.68 -13.10 -8.21
CA ASN A 18 7.83 -12.31 -9.44
C ASN A 18 9.25 -11.75 -9.62
N LEU A 19 9.91 -11.31 -8.54
CA LEU A 19 11.28 -10.80 -8.64
C LEU A 19 12.26 -11.91 -9.06
N ASP A 20 12.09 -13.12 -8.54
CA ASP A 20 12.92 -14.27 -8.91
C ASP A 20 12.79 -14.59 -10.41
N LEU A 21 11.53 -14.67 -10.87
CA LEU A 21 11.21 -14.91 -12.28
C LEU A 21 11.81 -13.82 -13.18
N LEU A 22 11.66 -12.54 -12.83
CA LEU A 22 12.18 -11.43 -13.63
C LEU A 22 13.72 -11.42 -13.65
N LEU A 23 14.38 -11.71 -12.53
CA LEU A 23 15.85 -11.77 -12.50
C LEU A 23 16.42 -12.86 -13.43
N ASP A 24 15.69 -13.98 -13.60
CA ASP A 24 16.08 -15.09 -14.46
C ASP A 24 15.67 -14.89 -15.93
N THR A 25 14.50 -14.29 -16.18
CA THR A 25 13.88 -14.28 -17.52
C THR A 25 13.84 -12.91 -18.19
N ASN A 26 13.86 -11.83 -17.41
CA ASN A 26 13.80 -10.45 -17.89
C ASN A 26 14.61 -9.50 -17.00
N ARG A 27 15.93 -9.74 -16.94
CA ARG A 27 16.84 -9.05 -16.01
C ARG A 27 16.82 -7.53 -16.14
N TRP A 28 16.62 -7.01 -17.35
CA TRP A 28 16.52 -5.57 -17.60
C TRP A 28 15.31 -4.93 -16.90
N GLU A 29 14.15 -5.60 -16.91
CA GLU A 29 12.98 -5.11 -16.19
C GLU A 29 13.19 -5.19 -14.67
N ALA A 30 13.77 -6.30 -14.18
CA ALA A 30 14.12 -6.43 -12.78
C ALA A 30 15.06 -5.30 -12.32
N GLU A 31 16.06 -4.95 -13.12
CA GLU A 31 16.98 -3.84 -12.84
C GLU A 31 16.25 -2.51 -12.69
N GLN A 32 15.35 -2.18 -13.61
CA GLN A 32 14.58 -0.94 -13.53
C GLN A 32 13.69 -0.87 -12.28
N ILE A 33 13.07 -1.99 -11.90
CA ILE A 33 12.23 -2.08 -10.70
C ILE A 33 13.08 -1.90 -9.44
N LEU A 34 14.18 -2.65 -9.32
CA LEU A 34 15.05 -2.57 -8.14
C LEU A 34 15.70 -1.19 -7.99
N LEU A 35 16.12 -0.57 -9.09
CA LEU A 35 16.62 0.81 -9.07
C LEU A 35 15.53 1.82 -8.73
N ALA A 36 14.27 1.57 -9.08
CA ALA A 36 13.15 2.42 -8.64
C ALA A 36 12.91 2.33 -7.12
N TYR A 37 13.19 1.19 -6.50
CA TYR A 37 13.15 1.03 -5.04
C TYR A 37 14.37 1.62 -4.34
N GLU A 38 15.54 1.61 -4.95
CA GLU A 38 16.77 2.12 -4.32
C GLU A 38 16.88 3.65 -4.41
N ARG A 39 16.59 4.21 -5.58
CA ARG A 39 16.77 5.64 -5.90
C ARG A 39 16.18 6.63 -4.88
N PRO A 40 14.99 6.41 -4.29
CA PRO A 40 14.43 7.31 -3.29
C PRO A 40 15.42 7.65 -2.16
N LEU A 41 16.26 6.68 -1.75
CA LEU A 41 17.21 6.85 -0.66
C LEU A 41 18.28 7.90 -0.99
N HIS A 42 18.76 7.95 -2.23
CA HIS A 42 19.73 8.95 -2.67
C HIS A 42 19.19 10.39 -2.50
N PHE A 43 17.94 10.61 -2.88
CA PHE A 43 17.31 11.93 -2.79
C PHE A 43 16.90 12.27 -1.35
N LEU A 44 16.36 11.31 -0.61
CA LEU A 44 15.94 11.55 0.77
C LEU A 44 17.12 11.81 1.69
N LYS A 45 18.29 11.19 1.45
CA LYS A 45 19.53 11.53 2.15
C LYS A 45 19.98 12.97 1.89
N ARG A 46 19.82 13.47 0.66
CA ARG A 46 20.13 14.87 0.30
C ARG A 46 19.22 15.87 1.02
N PHE A 47 17.96 15.51 1.27
CA PHE A 47 16.94 16.38 1.86
C PHE A 47 16.48 15.91 3.25
N GLU A 48 17.37 15.32 4.03
CA GLU A 48 17.06 14.67 5.31
C GLU A 48 16.29 15.57 6.30
N THR A 49 16.66 16.85 6.37
CA THR A 49 16.06 17.83 7.29
C THR A 49 14.85 18.57 6.71
N SER A 50 14.66 18.49 5.39
CA SER A 50 13.77 19.41 4.65
C SER A 50 12.59 18.71 3.99
N ALA A 51 12.72 17.41 3.71
CA ALA A 51 11.68 16.59 3.13
C ALA A 51 11.17 15.55 4.13
N LYS A 52 9.93 15.10 3.94
CA LYS A 52 9.29 13.97 4.63
C LYS A 52 8.54 13.15 3.57
N PHE A 53 8.64 11.82 3.66
CA PHE A 53 8.11 10.93 2.64
C PHE A 53 7.61 9.62 3.26
N HIS A 54 6.58 9.02 2.67
CA HIS A 54 6.01 7.77 3.13
C HIS A 54 6.27 6.60 2.18
N PHE A 55 6.54 5.42 2.73
CA PHE A 55 6.70 4.20 1.94
C PHE A 55 5.90 3.05 2.54
N GLY A 56 5.09 2.40 1.70
CA GLY A 56 4.44 1.14 2.03
C GLY A 56 5.04 0.02 1.19
N PHE A 57 5.59 -1.01 1.84
CA PHE A 57 6.07 -2.23 1.17
C PHE A 57 5.14 -3.40 1.48
N SER A 58 4.73 -4.16 0.46
CA SER A 58 3.96 -5.39 0.72
C SER A 58 4.78 -6.44 1.45
N GLY A 59 4.12 -7.33 2.19
CA GLY A 59 4.79 -8.43 2.87
C GLY A 59 5.51 -9.34 1.88
N THR A 60 4.88 -9.64 0.74
CA THR A 60 5.46 -10.42 -0.36
C THR A 60 6.71 -9.77 -0.97
N LEU A 61 6.76 -8.44 -1.07
CA LEU A 61 7.94 -7.74 -1.57
C LEU A 61 9.07 -7.82 -0.54
N LEU A 62 8.79 -7.52 0.73
CA LEU A 62 9.80 -7.61 1.79
C LEU A 62 10.34 -9.02 1.98
N GLU A 63 9.50 -10.04 1.80
CA GLU A 63 9.93 -11.44 1.83
C GLU A 63 10.98 -11.71 0.73
N GLN A 64 10.71 -11.26 -0.49
CA GLN A 64 11.64 -11.44 -1.62
C GLN A 64 12.91 -10.59 -1.47
N LEU A 65 12.81 -9.32 -1.03
CA LEU A 65 13.98 -8.46 -0.84
C LEU A 65 14.92 -8.97 0.29
N ALA A 66 14.35 -9.65 1.29
CA ALA A 66 15.12 -10.27 2.37
C ALA A 66 15.63 -11.69 2.05
N ASP A 67 15.22 -12.28 0.93
CA ASP A 67 15.62 -13.64 0.55
C ASP A 67 17.09 -13.67 0.09
N PRO A 68 17.96 -14.51 0.70
CA PRO A 68 19.38 -14.57 0.34
C PRO A 68 19.66 -14.91 -1.14
N LEU A 69 18.82 -15.73 -1.77
CA LEU A 69 18.97 -16.08 -3.19
C LEU A 69 18.69 -14.86 -4.06
N ILE A 70 17.64 -14.11 -3.75
CA ILE A 70 17.31 -12.86 -4.47
C ILE A 70 18.40 -11.82 -4.26
N GLN A 71 18.90 -11.66 -3.03
CA GLN A 71 20.02 -10.75 -2.76
C GLN A 71 21.27 -11.09 -3.59
N GLU A 72 21.62 -12.37 -3.71
CA GLU A 72 22.76 -12.79 -4.52
C GLU A 72 22.50 -12.54 -6.02
N LYS A 73 21.32 -12.87 -6.54
CA LYS A 73 20.95 -12.62 -7.95
C LYS A 73 20.97 -11.12 -8.30
N SER A 74 20.57 -10.27 -7.35
CA SER A 74 20.47 -8.80 -7.50
C SER A 74 21.78 -8.05 -7.25
N LYS A 75 22.82 -8.69 -6.73
CA LYS A 75 24.09 -8.03 -6.31
C LYS A 75 24.78 -7.21 -7.41
N GLY A 76 24.63 -7.59 -8.67
CA GLY A 76 25.14 -6.85 -9.82
C GLY A 76 24.28 -5.66 -10.26
N ILE A 77 23.14 -5.44 -9.59
CA ILE A 77 22.17 -4.38 -9.88
C ILE A 77 22.09 -3.43 -8.68
N VAL A 78 21.70 -3.95 -7.52
CA VAL A 78 21.51 -3.20 -6.27
C VAL A 78 21.92 -4.08 -5.09
N ASP A 79 22.61 -3.51 -4.11
CA ASP A 79 22.75 -4.11 -2.78
C ASP A 79 21.44 -3.96 -2.00
N LEU A 80 20.60 -4.99 -2.04
CA LEU A 80 19.28 -4.97 -1.39
C LEU A 80 19.40 -4.85 0.15
N GLY A 81 20.47 -5.39 0.75
CA GLY A 81 20.71 -5.28 2.18
C GLY A 81 20.97 -3.82 2.58
N ALA A 82 21.85 -3.14 1.84
CA ALA A 82 22.13 -1.73 2.03
C ALA A 82 20.90 -0.85 1.74
N MET A 83 20.11 -1.18 0.71
CA MET A 83 18.86 -0.50 0.41
C MET A 83 17.86 -0.60 1.58
N LEU A 84 17.61 -1.80 2.09
CA LEU A 84 16.71 -2.00 3.23
C LEU A 84 17.21 -1.30 4.51
N ALA A 85 18.54 -1.26 4.72
CA ALA A 85 19.14 -0.49 5.81
C ALA A 85 18.90 1.02 5.65
N GLY A 86 19.00 1.56 4.44
CA GLY A 86 18.69 2.97 4.18
C GLY A 86 17.25 3.34 4.55
N TYR A 87 16.27 2.51 4.17
CA TYR A 87 14.86 2.71 4.56
C TYR A 87 14.64 2.61 6.08
N ARG A 88 15.41 1.77 6.78
CA ARG A 88 15.38 1.65 8.24
C ARG A 88 15.91 2.92 8.92
N GLU A 89 17.02 3.46 8.42
CA GLU A 89 17.85 4.44 9.11
C GLU A 89 17.47 5.90 8.84
N LEU A 90 16.98 6.22 7.63
CA LEU A 90 16.67 7.61 7.27
C LEU A 90 15.51 8.18 8.12
N PRO A 91 15.70 9.33 8.80
CA PRO A 91 14.71 9.90 9.74
C PRO A 91 13.58 10.65 9.05
N ASN A 92 13.68 10.88 7.74
CA ASN A 92 12.65 11.52 6.91
C ASN A 92 11.76 10.51 6.15
N ILE A 93 11.75 9.25 6.60
CA ILE A 93 10.86 8.21 6.10
C ILE A 93 9.85 7.78 7.18
N GLU A 94 8.57 7.80 6.83
CA GLU A 94 7.50 7.16 7.57
C GLU A 94 7.06 5.88 6.85
N LEU A 95 7.13 4.73 7.54
CA LEU A 95 6.68 3.45 6.98
C LEU A 95 5.17 3.30 7.18
N VAL A 96 4.50 2.78 6.15
CA VAL A 96 3.05 2.56 6.12
C VAL A 96 2.75 1.07 5.96
N GLY A 97 1.82 0.59 6.80
CA GLY A 97 1.37 -0.79 6.83
C GLY A 97 0.40 -1.11 5.69
N MET A 98 0.21 -2.39 5.40
CA MET A 98 -0.79 -2.92 4.46
C MET A 98 -1.10 -4.39 4.80
N GLY A 99 -1.78 -5.14 3.93
CA GLY A 99 -1.94 -6.59 4.09
C GLY A 99 -0.73 -7.37 3.54
N TYR A 100 -0.34 -8.47 4.20
CA TYR A 100 0.89 -9.20 3.88
C TYR A 100 0.95 -9.68 2.42
N PHE A 101 -0.07 -10.41 1.98
CA PHE A 101 -0.18 -10.93 0.60
C PHE A 101 -0.83 -9.93 -0.37
N HIS A 102 -0.96 -8.67 0.03
CA HIS A 102 -1.60 -7.63 -0.77
C HIS A 102 -3.06 -7.95 -1.16
N PRO A 103 -3.96 -8.32 -0.21
CA PRO A 103 -5.35 -8.62 -0.52
C PRO A 103 -6.22 -7.38 -0.63
N VAL A 104 -7.26 -7.43 -1.47
CA VAL A 104 -8.36 -6.45 -1.44
C VAL A 104 -9.31 -6.84 -0.30
N PHE A 105 -9.07 -6.30 0.89
CA PHE A 105 -9.76 -6.70 2.14
C PHE A 105 -11.28 -6.86 1.98
N PRO A 106 -12.04 -5.89 1.43
CA PRO A 106 -13.50 -5.99 1.35
C PRO A 106 -14.07 -7.17 0.54
N ILE A 107 -13.24 -7.85 -0.27
CA ILE A 107 -13.70 -8.98 -1.09
C ILE A 107 -13.09 -10.32 -0.69
N ILE A 108 -12.26 -10.38 0.36
CA ILE A 108 -11.74 -11.65 0.93
C ILE A 108 -12.45 -11.98 2.26
N PRO A 109 -12.39 -13.23 2.74
CA PRO A 109 -13.02 -13.62 4.00
C PRO A 109 -12.55 -12.78 5.19
N ILE A 110 -13.49 -12.32 6.01
CA ILE A 110 -13.20 -11.45 7.16
C ILE A 110 -12.36 -12.17 8.22
N GLU A 111 -12.53 -13.49 8.32
CA GLU A 111 -11.79 -14.37 9.23
C GLU A 111 -10.28 -14.34 8.98
N ASP A 112 -9.84 -13.87 7.81
CA ASP A 112 -8.44 -13.88 7.38
C ASP A 112 -7.77 -12.51 7.51
N TRP A 113 -8.55 -11.46 7.77
CA TRP A 113 -8.06 -10.08 7.84
C TRP A 113 -7.03 -9.87 8.95
N GLU A 114 -7.31 -10.35 10.16
CA GLU A 114 -6.42 -10.17 11.32
C GLU A 114 -5.03 -10.75 11.06
N GLU A 115 -4.96 -11.93 10.42
CA GLU A 115 -3.69 -12.59 10.14
C GLU A 115 -2.91 -11.89 9.02
N GLN A 116 -3.58 -11.39 7.98
CA GLN A 116 -2.94 -10.55 6.95
C GLN A 116 -2.29 -9.30 7.56
N LEU A 117 -2.96 -8.66 8.52
CA LEU A 117 -2.45 -7.48 9.23
C LEU A 117 -1.30 -7.84 10.17
N TRP A 118 -1.46 -8.92 10.94
CA TRP A 118 -0.48 -9.38 11.91
C TRP A 118 0.82 -9.78 11.22
N LEU A 119 0.76 -10.63 10.18
CA LEU A 119 1.92 -11.06 9.40
C LEU A 119 2.67 -9.85 8.83
N HIS A 120 1.94 -8.85 8.31
CA HIS A 120 2.56 -7.64 7.75
C HIS A 120 3.32 -6.83 8.80
N LYS A 121 2.72 -6.62 9.98
CA LYS A 121 3.40 -5.97 11.10
C LYS A 121 4.67 -6.72 11.50
N GLN A 122 4.63 -8.06 11.55
CA GLN A 122 5.80 -8.87 11.90
C GLN A 122 6.95 -8.69 10.91
N ILE A 123 6.68 -8.74 9.61
CA ILE A 123 7.75 -8.61 8.61
C ILE A 123 8.31 -7.19 8.53
N ILE A 124 7.47 -6.15 8.64
CA ILE A 124 7.97 -4.78 8.70
C ILE A 124 8.83 -4.55 9.94
N GLU A 125 8.39 -5.02 11.12
CA GLU A 125 9.20 -4.91 12.35
C GLU A 125 10.53 -5.67 12.20
N ARG A 126 10.51 -6.87 11.63
CA ARG A 126 11.73 -7.66 11.38
C ARG A 126 12.70 -6.96 10.42
N VAL A 127 12.20 -6.39 9.33
CA VAL A 127 13.03 -5.80 8.28
C VAL A 127 13.47 -4.37 8.62
N PHE A 128 12.62 -3.57 9.24
CA PHE A 128 12.88 -2.15 9.48
C PHE A 128 12.96 -1.76 10.96
N GLY A 129 12.73 -2.67 11.90
CA GLY A 129 12.82 -2.39 13.34
C GLY A 129 11.77 -1.39 13.86
N LYS A 130 10.76 -1.08 13.06
CA LYS A 130 9.70 -0.10 13.37
C LYS A 130 8.34 -0.73 13.06
N LYS A 131 7.31 -0.39 13.83
CA LYS A 131 5.92 -0.73 13.49
C LYS A 131 5.25 0.48 12.82
N PRO A 132 4.61 0.31 11.66
CA PRO A 132 3.91 1.39 10.99
C PRO A 132 2.66 1.78 11.79
N VAL A 133 2.34 3.06 11.89
CA VAL A 133 1.10 3.55 12.53
C VAL A 133 0.03 3.91 11.50
N GLY A 134 0.43 4.15 10.26
CA GLY A 134 -0.47 4.32 9.12
C GLY A 134 -0.80 3.03 8.40
N PHE A 135 -1.96 2.99 7.75
CA PHE A 135 -2.38 1.89 6.88
C PHE A 135 -2.73 2.38 5.48
N PHE A 136 -2.14 1.74 4.48
CA PHE A 136 -2.56 1.80 3.08
C PHE A 136 -3.27 0.48 2.75
N PRO A 137 -4.59 0.48 2.56
CA PRO A 137 -5.27 -0.71 2.07
C PRO A 137 -4.75 -1.05 0.67
N PRO A 138 -4.38 -2.30 0.37
CA PRO A 138 -4.06 -2.72 -1.00
C PRO A 138 -5.15 -2.28 -1.97
N GLU A 139 -4.75 -1.70 -3.10
CA GLU A 139 -5.67 -1.09 -4.08
C GLU A 139 -6.56 0.03 -3.54
N MET A 140 -6.23 0.57 -2.37
CA MET A 140 -7.10 1.40 -1.53
C MET A 140 -8.47 0.79 -1.26
N GLY A 141 -8.57 -0.55 -1.31
CA GLY A 141 -9.78 -1.30 -1.02
C GLY A 141 -10.16 -1.15 0.45
N PHE A 142 -11.15 -0.30 0.73
CA PHE A 142 -11.58 0.02 2.09
C PHE A 142 -13.08 -0.20 2.26
N SER A 143 -13.45 -0.65 3.46
CA SER A 143 -14.82 -0.61 3.97
C SER A 143 -14.82 -0.25 5.45
N MET A 144 -15.92 0.29 5.96
CA MET A 144 -16.03 0.69 7.38
C MET A 144 -15.80 -0.49 8.33
N GLU A 145 -16.13 -1.71 7.91
CA GLU A 145 -15.91 -2.95 8.65
C GLU A 145 -14.45 -3.23 8.98
N MET A 146 -13.51 -2.65 8.24
CA MET A 146 -12.07 -2.81 8.49
C MET A 146 -11.62 -2.07 9.76
N ILE A 147 -12.34 -1.01 10.18
CA ILE A 147 -11.89 -0.10 11.24
C ILE A 147 -11.51 -0.83 12.54
N PRO A 148 -12.34 -1.75 13.11
CA PRO A 148 -11.96 -2.46 14.33
C PRO A 148 -10.66 -3.25 14.19
N TYR A 149 -10.48 -3.97 13.07
CA TYR A 149 -9.28 -4.77 12.80
C TYR A 149 -8.04 -3.90 12.66
N LEU A 150 -8.16 -2.74 12.00
CA LEU A 150 -7.05 -1.80 11.86
C LEU A 150 -6.65 -1.19 13.22
N VAL A 151 -7.63 -0.78 14.02
CA VAL A 151 -7.39 -0.22 15.35
C VAL A 151 -6.77 -1.25 16.29
N ASP A 152 -7.28 -2.49 16.29
CA ASP A 152 -6.76 -3.57 17.14
C ASP A 152 -5.36 -4.02 16.71
N ALA A 153 -5.04 -3.93 15.41
CA ALA A 153 -3.68 -4.08 14.91
C ALA A 153 -2.74 -2.89 15.23
N GLY A 154 -3.24 -1.83 15.86
CA GLY A 154 -2.46 -0.67 16.28
C GLY A 154 -2.20 0.36 15.18
N TYR A 155 -3.08 0.46 14.18
CA TYR A 155 -3.07 1.56 13.21
C TYR A 155 -3.89 2.75 13.73
N SER A 156 -3.38 3.97 13.57
CA SER A 156 -4.03 5.22 14.00
C SER A 156 -4.71 5.96 12.85
N TYR A 157 -4.28 5.71 11.61
CA TYR A 157 -4.88 6.30 10.42
C TYR A 157 -4.90 5.34 9.23
N VAL A 158 -5.83 5.57 8.31
CA VAL A 158 -5.95 4.85 7.04
C VAL A 158 -6.09 5.84 5.89
N ILE A 159 -5.41 5.55 4.79
CA ILE A 159 -5.45 6.36 3.56
C ILE A 159 -6.53 5.79 2.65
N VAL A 160 -7.47 6.64 2.23
CA VAL A 160 -8.66 6.26 1.46
C VAL A 160 -8.81 7.18 0.27
N ASP A 161 -9.25 6.67 -0.89
CA ASP A 161 -9.51 7.52 -2.05
C ASP A 161 -10.67 8.49 -1.73
N SER A 162 -10.40 9.79 -1.88
CA SER A 162 -11.32 10.85 -1.43
C SER A 162 -12.71 10.78 -2.06
N VAL A 163 -12.84 10.18 -3.24
CA VAL A 163 -14.14 10.04 -3.92
C VAL A 163 -15.13 9.15 -3.18
N HIS A 164 -14.68 8.35 -2.22
CA HIS A 164 -15.53 7.46 -1.41
C HIS A 164 -15.99 8.08 -0.10
N ILE A 165 -15.42 9.22 0.28
CA ILE A 165 -15.66 9.81 1.60
C ILE A 165 -16.88 10.73 1.55
N ARG A 166 -17.80 10.57 2.51
CA ARG A 166 -19.03 11.34 2.64
C ARG A 166 -19.18 11.88 4.05
N ASN A 167 -19.75 13.08 4.18
CA ASN A 167 -20.19 13.58 5.49
C ASN A 167 -21.46 12.84 5.95
N GLU A 168 -21.95 13.16 7.15
CA GLU A 168 -23.16 12.56 7.73
C GLU A 168 -24.43 12.78 6.90
N ASN A 169 -24.43 13.78 6.00
CA ASN A 169 -25.54 14.05 5.08
C ASN A 169 -25.37 13.35 3.71
N GLY A 170 -24.37 12.47 3.57
CA GLY A 170 -24.11 11.75 2.33
C GLY A 170 -23.48 12.60 1.22
N GLN A 171 -22.93 13.77 1.53
CA GLN A 171 -22.28 14.65 0.55
C GLN A 171 -20.77 14.43 0.50
N PRO A 172 -20.13 14.54 -0.67
CA PRO A 172 -18.66 14.51 -0.78
C PRO A 172 -18.00 15.55 0.12
N VAL A 173 -16.88 15.19 0.72
CA VAL A 173 -16.05 16.09 1.53
C VAL A 173 -14.83 16.57 0.76
N THR A 174 -14.17 17.61 1.27
CA THR A 174 -12.93 18.09 0.65
C THR A 174 -11.78 17.09 0.91
N PRO A 175 -10.90 16.82 -0.08
CA PRO A 175 -9.75 15.94 0.13
C PRO A 175 -8.59 16.60 0.89
N TYR A 176 -8.74 17.87 1.30
CA TYR A 176 -7.63 18.70 1.77
C TYR A 176 -7.49 18.79 3.30
N LYS A 177 -8.12 17.86 4.03
CA LYS A 177 -8.16 17.75 5.49
C LYS A 177 -8.22 16.28 5.91
N THR A 178 -7.96 16.00 7.18
CA THR A 178 -8.22 14.69 7.79
C THR A 178 -9.60 14.65 8.43
N TYR A 179 -10.17 13.44 8.49
CA TYR A 179 -11.46 13.15 9.09
C TYR A 179 -11.34 12.00 10.09
N TRP A 180 -12.39 11.69 10.82
CA TRP A 180 -12.48 10.44 11.58
C TRP A 180 -13.71 9.64 11.18
N ALA A 181 -13.58 8.33 11.20
CA ALA A 181 -14.67 7.39 10.99
C ALA A 181 -14.75 6.44 12.18
N GLU A 182 -15.95 5.93 12.45
CA GLU A 182 -16.19 5.04 13.59
C GLU A 182 -17.08 3.87 13.17
N TRP A 183 -16.67 2.66 13.54
CA TRP A 183 -17.43 1.45 13.30
C TRP A 183 -17.32 0.52 14.49
N LYS A 184 -18.46 -0.02 14.96
CA LYS A 184 -18.55 -0.90 16.14
C LYS A 184 -17.77 -0.38 17.37
N GLY A 185 -17.85 0.93 17.63
CA GLY A 185 -17.22 1.58 18.79
C GLY A 185 -15.71 1.78 18.69
N LYS A 186 -15.10 1.51 17.53
CA LYS A 186 -13.68 1.78 17.25
C LYS A 186 -13.58 2.94 16.25
N ARG A 187 -12.63 3.85 16.50
CA ARG A 187 -12.43 5.06 15.70
C ARG A 187 -11.03 5.08 15.10
N ILE A 188 -10.93 5.54 13.86
CA ILE A 188 -9.65 5.74 13.15
C ILE A 188 -9.66 7.07 12.39
N ALA A 189 -8.48 7.68 12.21
CA ALA A 189 -8.36 8.83 11.32
C ALA A 189 -8.42 8.40 9.85
N ILE A 190 -9.21 9.11 9.05
CA ILE A 190 -9.32 8.94 7.61
C ILE A 190 -8.49 10.03 6.93
N VAL A 191 -7.53 9.62 6.10
CA VAL A 191 -6.69 10.51 5.29
C VAL A 191 -7.15 10.40 3.84
N PRO A 192 -7.80 11.43 3.28
CA PRO A 192 -8.20 11.43 1.89
C PRO A 192 -6.98 11.53 0.97
N ARG A 193 -6.85 10.60 0.02
CA ARG A 193 -5.97 10.75 -1.15
C ARG A 193 -6.61 11.70 -2.14
N GLU A 194 -5.89 12.75 -2.54
CA GLU A 194 -6.29 13.65 -3.63
C GLU A 194 -6.00 12.94 -4.96
N ARG A 195 -7.06 12.62 -5.70
CA ARG A 195 -7.00 11.74 -6.86
C ARG A 195 -6.26 12.38 -8.05
N ASP A 196 -6.54 13.64 -8.36
CA ASP A 196 -6.01 14.30 -9.55
C ASP A 196 -4.50 14.53 -9.44
N LEU A 197 -4.05 15.04 -8.30
CA LEU A 197 -2.64 15.28 -7.99
C LEU A 197 -1.87 13.96 -7.84
N SER A 198 -2.50 12.91 -7.32
CA SER A 198 -1.90 11.59 -7.32
C SER A 198 -1.75 11.02 -8.74
N ASN A 199 -2.74 11.19 -9.61
CA ASN A 199 -2.63 10.77 -11.01
C ASN A 199 -1.51 11.54 -11.75
N ALA A 200 -1.35 12.83 -11.44
CA ALA A 200 -0.23 13.64 -11.94
C ALA A 200 1.12 13.14 -11.39
N GLN A 201 1.20 12.80 -10.09
CA GLN A 201 2.39 12.18 -9.51
C GLN A 201 2.77 10.89 -10.24
N GLN A 202 1.78 10.06 -10.60
CA GLN A 202 1.99 8.79 -11.29
C GLN A 202 2.47 8.97 -12.73
N SER A 203 1.89 9.95 -13.43
CA SER A 203 2.04 10.11 -14.88
C SER A 203 3.16 11.09 -15.28
N GLY A 204 3.70 11.83 -14.31
CA GLY A 204 4.69 12.89 -14.52
C GLY A 204 4.09 14.28 -14.29
N MET A 205 4.83 15.14 -13.58
CA MET A 205 4.40 16.50 -13.25
C MET A 205 5.57 17.46 -13.08
N ASP A 206 5.29 18.76 -13.25
CA ASP A 206 6.25 19.84 -13.08
C ASP A 206 6.09 20.51 -11.69
N PRO A 207 7.19 20.85 -10.99
CA PRO A 207 7.15 21.42 -9.64
C PRO A 207 6.56 22.84 -9.57
N VAL A 208 6.64 23.64 -10.63
CA VAL A 208 5.99 24.97 -10.72
C VAL A 208 4.50 24.79 -10.88
N TRP A 209 4.09 23.96 -11.83
CA TRP A 209 2.70 23.60 -12.05
C TRP A 209 2.05 23.04 -10.78
N PHE A 210 2.67 22.04 -10.13
CA PHE A 210 2.13 21.42 -8.93
C PHE A 210 1.91 22.44 -7.81
N SER A 211 2.88 23.33 -7.59
CA SER A 211 2.77 24.36 -6.56
C SER A 211 1.63 25.35 -6.85
N ALA A 212 1.44 25.74 -8.10
CA ALA A 212 0.35 26.61 -8.53
C ALA A 212 -1.00 25.91 -8.40
N GLU A 213 -1.09 24.65 -8.84
CA GLU A 213 -2.31 23.85 -8.81
C GLU A 213 -2.73 23.54 -7.38
N ALA A 214 -1.78 23.17 -6.49
CA ALA A 214 -2.01 23.00 -5.07
C ALA A 214 -2.62 24.26 -4.43
N LYS A 215 -2.04 25.44 -4.69
CA LYS A 215 -2.56 26.73 -4.20
C LYS A 215 -3.96 27.03 -4.76
N ASN A 216 -4.20 26.76 -6.04
CA ASN A 216 -5.48 27.01 -6.68
C ASN A 216 -6.58 26.07 -6.14
N LYS A 217 -6.30 24.76 -6.04
CA LYS A 217 -7.21 23.74 -5.53
C LYS A 217 -7.60 23.97 -4.06
N THR A 218 -6.70 24.57 -3.28
CA THR A 218 -6.87 24.77 -1.83
C THR A 218 -7.24 26.19 -1.42
N LYS A 219 -7.40 27.13 -2.37
CA LYS A 219 -7.65 28.56 -2.08
C LYS A 219 -8.88 28.87 -1.24
N SER A 220 -9.88 27.97 -1.25
CA SER A 220 -11.13 28.10 -0.49
C SER A 220 -11.15 27.23 0.77
N VAL A 221 -10.06 26.56 1.10
CA VAL A 221 -9.94 25.67 2.26
C VAL A 221 -9.31 26.44 3.41
N MET A 222 -9.94 26.39 4.59
CA MET A 222 -9.37 26.98 5.79
C MET A 222 -8.11 26.22 6.24
N PRO A 223 -6.99 26.91 6.53
CA PRO A 223 -5.78 26.30 7.08
C PRO A 223 -6.00 25.65 8.46
N PRO A 224 -5.19 24.65 8.84
CA PRO A 224 -4.13 24.04 8.02
C PRO A 224 -4.70 23.16 6.90
N VAL A 225 -4.02 23.15 5.76
CA VAL A 225 -4.41 22.38 4.58
C VAL A 225 -3.47 21.18 4.44
N LEU A 226 -4.02 19.98 4.23
CA LEU A 226 -3.24 18.77 3.93
C LEU A 226 -3.57 18.29 2.52
N ILE A 227 -2.58 18.29 1.64
CA ILE A 227 -2.66 17.57 0.37
C ILE A 227 -2.03 16.20 0.58
N THR A 228 -2.72 15.12 0.22
CA THR A 228 -2.17 13.76 0.29
C THR A 228 -2.09 13.15 -1.10
N THR A 229 -0.89 12.83 -1.58
CA THR A 229 -0.69 12.11 -2.84
C THR A 229 -0.12 10.71 -2.61
N TRP A 230 -0.64 9.75 -3.36
CA TRP A 230 -0.20 8.35 -3.25
C TRP A 230 -0.27 7.64 -4.60
N THR A 231 0.81 6.94 -4.97
CA THR A 231 0.93 6.20 -6.23
C THR A 231 1.78 4.95 -6.02
N ASP A 232 1.75 4.03 -6.98
CA ASP A 232 2.78 2.99 -7.10
C ASP A 232 4.16 3.64 -7.31
N GLY A 233 5.20 3.04 -6.74
CA GLY A 233 6.57 3.56 -6.75
C GLY A 233 7.47 3.00 -7.85
N GLU A 234 7.03 1.94 -8.51
CA GLU A 234 7.74 1.23 -9.57
C GLU A 234 7.03 1.31 -10.91
N ASN A 235 5.82 1.87 -11.01
CA ASN A 235 5.04 1.81 -12.23
C ASN A 235 5.42 2.92 -13.24
N GLY A 236 5.45 2.54 -14.51
CA GLY A 236 5.65 3.44 -15.64
C GLY A 236 7.09 3.92 -15.85
N GLY A 237 7.32 4.53 -17.01
CA GLY A 237 8.63 5.10 -17.35
C GLY A 237 9.06 6.20 -16.39
N TRP A 238 8.13 6.93 -15.78
CA TRP A 238 8.42 8.06 -14.91
C TRP A 238 9.26 7.70 -13.67
N PHE A 239 8.89 6.64 -12.93
CA PHE A 239 9.65 6.18 -11.78
C PHE A 239 10.79 5.23 -12.15
N ARG A 240 10.66 4.48 -13.25
CA ARG A 240 11.71 3.56 -13.74
C ARG A 240 12.84 4.27 -14.52
N ASN A 241 12.66 5.53 -14.92
CA ASN A 241 13.67 6.25 -15.71
C ASN A 241 14.96 6.47 -14.91
N LEU A 242 16.06 6.00 -15.48
CA LEU A 242 17.39 6.06 -14.87
C LEU A 242 18.03 7.45 -14.96
N SER A 243 17.51 8.35 -15.80
CA SER A 243 17.96 9.73 -15.89
C SER A 243 17.29 10.59 -14.82
N ASP A 244 18.08 11.13 -13.89
CA ASP A 244 17.59 12.04 -12.85
C ASP A 244 16.87 13.28 -13.43
N GLY A 245 17.30 13.78 -14.59
CA GLY A 245 16.65 14.90 -15.27
C GLY A 245 15.27 14.58 -15.88
N ALA A 246 14.82 13.33 -15.82
CA ALA A 246 13.60 12.87 -16.47
C ALA A 246 12.80 11.86 -15.65
N ASN A 247 13.04 11.81 -14.33
CA ASN A 247 12.30 10.97 -13.39
C ASN A 247 11.67 11.79 -12.26
N PHE A 248 10.76 11.17 -11.50
CA PHE A 248 10.09 11.80 -10.36
C PHE A 248 11.04 12.51 -9.41
N TRP A 249 12.18 11.90 -9.12
CA TRP A 249 13.04 12.35 -8.05
C TRP A 249 13.88 13.56 -8.42
N GLY A 250 14.53 13.56 -9.58
CA GLY A 250 15.39 14.65 -10.01
C GLY A 250 14.67 15.77 -10.76
N TYR A 251 13.64 15.46 -11.56
CA TYR A 251 12.88 16.48 -12.27
C TYR A 251 11.84 17.18 -11.39
N PHE A 252 11.10 16.41 -10.58
CA PHE A 252 10.05 16.96 -9.74
C PHE A 252 10.49 17.17 -8.28
N PHE A 253 10.81 16.09 -7.57
CA PHE A 253 10.90 16.12 -6.10
C PHE A 253 12.03 17.02 -5.60
N ALA A 254 13.23 16.90 -6.16
CA ALA A 254 14.37 17.73 -5.74
C ALA A 254 14.10 19.23 -5.94
N PRO A 255 13.71 19.74 -7.13
CA PRO A 255 13.35 21.14 -7.29
C PRO A 255 12.13 21.58 -6.44
N TYR A 256 11.16 20.68 -6.24
CA TYR A 256 9.99 20.94 -5.40
C TYR A 256 10.38 21.22 -3.95
N VAL A 257 11.23 20.37 -3.35
CA VAL A 257 11.72 20.55 -1.98
C VAL A 257 12.64 21.78 -1.88
N GLU A 258 13.46 22.04 -2.90
CA GLU A 258 14.39 23.17 -2.89
C GLU A 258 13.71 24.54 -2.85
N LYS A 259 12.48 24.66 -3.37
CA LYS A 259 11.69 25.89 -3.24
C LYS A 259 11.38 26.29 -1.81
N LYS A 260 11.49 25.37 -0.85
CA LYS A 260 11.38 25.71 0.57
C LYS A 260 12.49 26.65 1.01
N TYR A 261 13.70 26.51 0.46
CA TYR A 261 14.83 27.36 0.81
C TYR A 261 14.68 28.81 0.31
N SER A 262 13.79 29.06 -0.67
CA SER A 262 13.44 30.40 -1.13
C SER A 262 12.17 30.97 -0.47
N GLY A 263 11.58 30.27 0.52
CA GLY A 263 10.39 30.72 1.24
C GLY A 263 9.07 30.61 0.46
N GLU A 264 9.08 29.94 -0.70
CA GLU A 264 7.90 29.78 -1.58
C GLU A 264 7.39 28.34 -1.69
N GLY A 265 8.00 27.42 -0.94
CA GLY A 265 7.70 25.99 -0.94
C GLY A 265 6.43 25.60 -0.19
N ILE A 266 5.99 24.37 -0.41
CA ILE A 266 4.94 23.68 0.36
C ILE A 266 5.65 22.71 1.32
N ASP A 267 5.22 22.66 2.58
CA ASP A 267 5.89 21.85 3.59
C ASP A 267 5.50 20.38 3.45
N THR A 268 6.48 19.51 3.23
CA THR A 268 6.25 18.06 3.31
C THR A 268 6.09 17.64 4.77
N VAL A 269 5.13 16.79 5.07
CA VAL A 269 4.81 16.37 6.45
C VAL A 269 4.64 14.87 6.56
N PHE A 270 4.94 14.32 7.74
CA PHE A 270 4.53 12.98 8.14
C PHE A 270 3.06 12.98 8.55
N LEU A 271 2.27 12.02 8.05
CA LEU A 271 0.85 11.92 8.36
C LEU A 271 0.62 11.71 9.86
N SER A 272 1.43 10.87 10.50
CA SER A 272 1.39 10.67 11.95
C SER A 272 1.58 11.97 12.73
N GLN A 273 2.54 12.80 12.33
CA GLN A 273 2.79 14.11 12.94
C GLN A 273 1.65 15.08 12.67
N PHE A 274 1.19 15.18 11.41
CA PHE A 274 0.11 16.09 11.03
C PHE A 274 -1.18 15.78 11.81
N ILE A 275 -1.54 14.50 11.94
CA ILE A 275 -2.74 14.07 12.67
C ILE A 275 -2.60 14.31 14.18
N LEU A 276 -1.40 14.18 14.74
CA LEU A 276 -1.15 14.49 16.15
C LEU A 276 -1.31 15.99 16.44
N GLU A 277 -0.79 16.84 15.56
CA GLU A 277 -0.82 18.30 15.69
C GLU A 277 -2.19 18.89 15.36
N TYR A 278 -2.87 18.31 14.35
CA TYR A 278 -4.19 18.71 13.88
C TYR A 278 -5.16 17.52 13.86
N PRO A 279 -5.63 17.06 15.03
CA PRO A 279 -6.54 15.91 15.10
C PRO A 279 -7.82 16.14 14.31
N PRO A 280 -8.33 15.13 13.59
CA PRO A 280 -9.57 15.26 12.85
C PRO A 280 -10.76 15.50 13.79
N VAL A 281 -11.58 16.50 13.46
CA VAL A 281 -12.77 16.85 14.26
C VAL A 281 -14.08 16.47 13.57
N GLU A 282 -14.08 16.35 12.25
CA GLU A 282 -15.26 16.05 11.44
C GLU A 282 -15.43 14.54 11.24
N LYS A 283 -16.64 14.03 11.51
CA LYS A 283 -17.01 12.64 11.25
C LYS A 283 -17.32 12.44 9.78
N VAL A 284 -16.89 11.31 9.23
CA VAL A 284 -17.26 10.85 7.88
C VAL A 284 -17.69 9.39 7.87
N GLU A 285 -18.41 9.04 6.82
CA GLU A 285 -18.63 7.66 6.37
C GLU A 285 -17.85 7.44 5.08
N VAL A 286 -17.35 6.23 4.87
CA VAL A 286 -16.66 5.86 3.64
C VAL A 286 -17.45 4.78 2.92
N SER A 287 -17.88 5.08 1.70
CA SER A 287 -18.47 4.07 0.83
C SER A 287 -17.44 3.01 0.49
N THR A 288 -17.82 1.73 0.56
CA THR A 288 -16.93 0.63 0.18
C THR A 288 -16.45 0.81 -1.25
N GLY A 289 -15.13 0.73 -1.46
CA GLY A 289 -14.53 0.90 -2.78
C GLY A 289 -13.00 0.83 -2.75
N ALA A 290 -12.41 0.95 -3.94
CA ALA A 290 -10.98 0.97 -4.24
C ALA A 290 -10.59 2.26 -4.98
N TRP A 291 -9.30 2.48 -5.19
CA TRP A 291 -8.83 3.55 -6.08
C TRP A 291 -9.15 3.27 -7.55
N ASN A 292 -9.00 4.29 -8.39
CA ASN A 292 -9.10 4.13 -9.84
C ASN A 292 -7.91 3.35 -10.39
N VAL A 293 -8.18 2.37 -11.25
CA VAL A 293 -7.15 1.59 -11.96
C VAL A 293 -7.45 1.63 -13.45
N GLY A 294 -6.53 2.20 -14.24
CA GLY A 294 -6.70 2.31 -15.68
C GLY A 294 -8.01 3.02 -16.03
N SER A 295 -8.93 2.33 -16.71
CA SER A 295 -10.26 2.84 -17.08
C SER A 295 -11.36 2.55 -16.06
N THR A 296 -11.08 1.85 -14.96
CA THR A 296 -12.06 1.52 -13.92
C THR A 296 -12.16 2.61 -12.86
N SER A 297 -13.37 2.79 -12.32
CA SER A 297 -13.68 3.88 -11.39
C SER A 297 -13.26 3.60 -9.94
N GLY A 298 -13.13 2.32 -9.58
CA GLY A 298 -12.87 1.83 -8.23
C GLY A 298 -14.12 1.67 -7.34
N TYR A 299 -15.34 2.02 -7.80
CA TYR A 299 -16.54 2.02 -6.94
C TYR A 299 -17.12 0.63 -6.63
N ASP A 300 -16.92 -0.36 -7.49
CA ASP A 300 -17.65 -1.63 -7.45
C ASP A 300 -16.74 -2.87 -7.48
N PHE A 301 -15.43 -2.67 -7.28
CA PHE A 301 -14.39 -3.70 -7.42
C PHE A 301 -14.45 -4.48 -8.75
N SER A 302 -15.04 -3.92 -9.82
CA SER A 302 -15.14 -4.58 -11.12
C SER A 302 -13.80 -5.00 -11.72
N GLN A 303 -12.69 -4.36 -11.32
CA GLN A 303 -11.34 -4.80 -11.70
C GLN A 303 -11.01 -6.21 -11.18
N TRP A 304 -11.45 -6.57 -9.97
CA TRP A 304 -11.13 -7.85 -9.32
C TRP A 304 -12.32 -8.84 -9.30
N ALA A 305 -13.53 -8.35 -9.54
CA ALA A 305 -14.77 -9.11 -9.46
C ALA A 305 -15.74 -8.82 -10.63
N GLY A 306 -15.22 -8.39 -11.78
CA GLY A 306 -16.03 -8.00 -12.95
C GLY A 306 -16.51 -9.20 -13.75
N SER A 307 -15.61 -10.14 -14.06
CA SER A 307 -15.90 -11.31 -14.90
C SER A 307 -16.59 -12.43 -14.12
N ALA A 308 -17.30 -13.32 -14.84
CA ALA A 308 -17.89 -14.51 -14.23
C ALA A 308 -16.81 -15.44 -13.66
N ALA A 309 -15.65 -15.52 -14.31
CA ALA A 309 -14.53 -16.35 -13.87
C ALA A 309 -13.89 -15.79 -12.59
N GLN A 310 -13.67 -14.47 -12.50
CA GLN A 310 -13.21 -13.80 -11.28
C GLN A 310 -14.17 -14.01 -10.10
N LYS A 311 -15.48 -13.86 -10.33
CA LYS A 311 -16.50 -14.11 -9.30
C LYS A 311 -16.49 -15.56 -8.83
N GLN A 312 -16.27 -16.51 -9.73
CA GLN A 312 -16.15 -17.93 -9.36
C GLN A 312 -14.87 -18.18 -8.56
N ALA A 313 -13.75 -17.60 -8.98
CA ALA A 313 -12.47 -17.71 -8.28
C ALA A 313 -12.57 -17.17 -6.84
N LEU A 314 -13.23 -16.02 -6.65
CA LEU A 314 -13.54 -15.49 -5.31
C LEU A 314 -14.33 -16.50 -4.47
N LYS A 315 -15.40 -17.11 -5.01
CA LYS A 315 -16.17 -18.14 -4.28
C LYS A 315 -15.29 -19.32 -3.84
N GLU A 316 -14.35 -19.74 -4.68
CA GLU A 316 -13.42 -20.81 -4.31
C GLU A 316 -12.43 -20.39 -3.22
N ILE A 317 -12.00 -19.12 -3.18
CA ILE A 317 -11.21 -18.56 -2.05
C ILE A 317 -12.02 -18.64 -0.75
N TYR A 318 -13.28 -18.18 -0.74
CA TYR A 318 -14.16 -18.27 0.44
C TYR A 318 -14.35 -19.72 0.90
N LYS A 319 -14.57 -20.63 -0.04
CA LYS A 319 -14.74 -22.06 0.27
C LYS A 319 -13.46 -22.67 0.84
N LEU A 320 -12.30 -22.31 0.29
CA LEU A 320 -11.01 -22.78 0.79
C LEU A 320 -10.76 -22.27 2.22
N SER A 321 -10.96 -20.98 2.48
CA SER A 321 -10.82 -20.40 3.82
C SER A 321 -11.77 -21.04 4.83
N ALA A 322 -13.06 -21.19 4.48
CA ALA A 322 -14.03 -21.86 5.35
C ALA A 322 -13.64 -23.31 5.65
N THR A 323 -13.12 -24.04 4.65
CA THR A 323 -12.65 -25.42 4.84
C THR A 323 -11.43 -25.47 5.77
N TYR A 324 -10.48 -24.55 5.58
CA TYR A 324 -9.32 -24.41 6.46
C TYR A 324 -9.76 -24.20 7.91
N TRP A 325 -10.66 -23.25 8.18
CA TRP A 325 -11.11 -22.96 9.54
C TRP A 325 -11.89 -24.12 10.19
N GLN A 326 -12.67 -24.87 9.41
CA GLN A 326 -13.31 -26.10 9.89
C GLN A 326 -12.27 -27.14 10.33
N ARG A 327 -11.22 -27.35 9.53
CA ARG A 327 -10.12 -28.28 9.83
C ARG A 327 -9.29 -27.82 11.02
N ALA A 328 -8.94 -26.54 11.08
CA ALA A 328 -8.22 -25.94 12.19
C ALA A 328 -8.99 -26.11 13.52
N LYS A 329 -10.31 -25.90 13.50
CA LYS A 329 -11.18 -26.11 14.67
C LYS A 329 -11.25 -27.58 15.08
N ALA A 330 -11.39 -28.50 14.12
CA ALA A 330 -11.41 -29.94 14.40
C ALA A 330 -10.07 -30.45 14.99
N GLY A 331 -8.96 -29.86 14.57
CA GLY A 331 -7.60 -30.19 15.03
C GLY A 331 -7.11 -29.42 16.26
N GLY A 332 -7.92 -28.52 16.85
CA GLY A 332 -7.45 -27.56 17.87
C GLY A 332 -6.87 -28.17 19.17
N SER A 333 -7.02 -29.47 19.41
CA SER A 333 -6.46 -30.20 20.56
C SER A 333 -5.41 -31.26 20.18
N THR A 334 -5.06 -31.40 18.89
CA THR A 334 -4.11 -32.44 18.47
C THR A 334 -2.68 -32.06 18.80
N SER A 335 -1.93 -33.00 19.39
CA SER A 335 -0.48 -32.87 19.57
C SER A 335 0.31 -33.33 18.33
N ASP A 336 -0.38 -33.84 17.30
CA ASP A 336 0.23 -34.33 16.07
C ASP A 336 1.00 -33.19 15.37
N LEU A 337 2.31 -33.37 15.24
CA LEU A 337 3.20 -32.40 14.64
C LEU A 337 2.99 -32.31 13.12
N GLU A 338 2.75 -33.43 12.45
CA GLU A 338 2.56 -33.46 11.00
C GLU A 338 1.27 -32.74 10.62
N PHE A 339 0.19 -33.00 11.36
CA PHE A 339 -1.08 -32.28 11.21
C PHE A 339 -0.89 -30.77 11.33
N ARG A 340 -0.18 -30.30 12.37
CA ARG A 340 0.06 -28.87 12.60
C ARG A 340 0.92 -28.24 11.50
N GLN A 341 1.95 -28.94 11.02
CA GLN A 341 2.78 -28.46 9.92
C GLN A 341 1.99 -28.34 8.61
N LYS A 342 1.20 -29.36 8.26
CA LYS A 342 0.31 -29.32 7.10
C LYS A 342 -0.71 -28.20 7.20
N LEU A 343 -1.31 -28.00 8.37
CA LEU A 343 -2.26 -26.92 8.61
C LEU A 343 -1.60 -25.54 8.41
N GLN A 344 -0.37 -25.34 8.88
CA GLN A 344 0.39 -24.10 8.63
C GLN A 344 0.73 -23.90 7.15
N GLU A 345 1.10 -24.97 6.42
CA GLU A 345 1.33 -24.90 4.98
C GLU A 345 0.06 -24.48 4.23
N VAL A 346 -1.07 -25.15 4.51
CA VAL A 346 -2.37 -24.79 3.96
C VAL A 346 -2.71 -23.34 4.28
N ARG A 347 -2.47 -22.89 5.51
CA ARG A 347 -2.81 -21.53 5.91
C ARG A 347 -2.09 -20.50 5.04
N ARG A 348 -0.78 -20.70 4.83
CA ARG A 348 -0.01 -19.84 3.95
C ARG A 348 -0.57 -19.83 2.52
N LEU A 349 -0.99 -20.97 2.00
CA LEU A 349 -1.60 -21.07 0.67
C LEU A 349 -2.96 -20.34 0.59
N VAL A 350 -3.81 -20.43 1.63
CA VAL A 350 -5.07 -19.68 1.71
C VAL A 350 -4.80 -18.17 1.62
N LEU A 351 -3.93 -17.66 2.49
CA LEU A 351 -3.62 -16.23 2.53
C LEU A 351 -2.92 -15.74 1.26
N GLN A 352 -2.13 -16.58 0.60
CA GLN A 352 -1.52 -16.25 -0.68
C GLN A 352 -2.55 -16.22 -1.82
N ALA A 353 -3.54 -17.10 -1.80
CA ALA A 353 -4.63 -17.12 -2.78
C ALA A 353 -5.49 -15.84 -2.75
N GLU A 354 -5.46 -15.10 -1.65
CA GLU A 354 -6.19 -13.84 -1.46
C GLU A 354 -5.53 -12.61 -2.10
N THR A 355 -4.35 -12.75 -2.69
CA THR A 355 -3.64 -11.62 -3.30
C THR A 355 -4.46 -10.94 -4.40
N SER A 356 -4.43 -9.60 -4.44
CA SER A 356 -5.15 -8.82 -5.47
C SER A 356 -4.68 -9.15 -6.87
N CYS A 357 -3.41 -9.53 -7.04
CA CYS A 357 -2.75 -9.65 -8.34
C CYS A 357 -3.36 -10.72 -9.25
N TYR A 358 -3.76 -11.87 -8.69
CA TYR A 358 -4.35 -12.93 -9.51
C TYR A 358 -5.72 -12.57 -10.07
N LEU A 359 -6.43 -11.67 -9.38
CA LEU A 359 -7.71 -11.15 -9.84
C LEU A 359 -7.56 -9.89 -10.69
N PHE A 360 -6.49 -9.11 -10.49
CA PHE A 360 -6.29 -7.83 -11.16
C PHE A 360 -6.10 -7.96 -12.67
N TRP A 361 -5.32 -8.93 -13.15
CA TRP A 361 -4.99 -9.07 -14.58
C TRP A 361 -6.07 -9.80 -15.40
N GLY A 362 -7.33 -9.66 -14.98
CA GLY A 362 -8.46 -10.37 -15.56
C GLY A 362 -8.30 -11.89 -15.48
N ASP A 363 -8.81 -12.59 -16.49
CA ASP A 363 -8.84 -14.05 -16.47
C ASP A 363 -7.46 -14.69 -16.71
N SER A 364 -6.46 -13.91 -17.15
CA SER A 364 -5.13 -14.39 -17.54
C SER A 364 -4.28 -14.91 -16.38
N TRP A 365 -4.54 -14.43 -15.16
CA TRP A 365 -3.79 -14.81 -13.95
C TRP A 365 -4.58 -15.72 -12.98
N LEU A 366 -5.81 -16.10 -13.37
CA LEU A 366 -6.61 -17.05 -12.60
C LEU A 366 -6.00 -18.46 -12.51
N PRO A 367 -5.30 -19.01 -13.52
CA PRO A 367 -4.68 -20.33 -13.40
C PRO A 367 -3.71 -20.45 -12.20
N GLN A 368 -2.95 -19.40 -11.91
CA GLN A 368 -2.02 -19.34 -10.78
C GLN A 368 -2.77 -19.40 -9.44
N LEU A 369 -3.91 -18.73 -9.34
CA LEU A 369 -4.79 -18.82 -8.19
C LEU A 369 -5.34 -20.24 -8.00
N TYR A 370 -5.84 -20.86 -9.07
CA TYR A 370 -6.37 -22.22 -8.99
C TYR A 370 -5.29 -23.24 -8.64
N GLU A 371 -4.06 -23.08 -9.11
CA GLU A 371 -2.93 -23.94 -8.71
C GLU A 371 -2.68 -23.89 -7.19
N LEU A 372 -2.74 -22.69 -6.58
CA LEU A 372 -2.63 -22.55 -5.12
C LEU A 372 -3.78 -23.24 -4.39
N ILE A 373 -5.01 -23.07 -4.88
CA ILE A 373 -6.20 -23.69 -4.29
C ILE A 373 -6.11 -25.22 -4.38
N GLU A 374 -5.74 -25.76 -5.53
CA GLU A 374 -5.55 -27.20 -5.75
C GLU A 374 -4.45 -27.76 -4.85
N ARG A 375 -3.32 -27.06 -4.73
CA ARG A 375 -2.23 -27.44 -3.83
C ARG A 375 -2.72 -27.45 -2.39
N ALA A 376 -3.45 -26.43 -1.95
CA ALA A 376 -3.97 -26.34 -0.59
C ALA A 376 -4.89 -27.52 -0.25
N TYR A 377 -5.78 -27.93 -1.16
CA TYR A 377 -6.61 -29.12 -0.95
C TYR A 377 -5.79 -30.42 -0.95
N ARG A 378 -4.71 -30.52 -1.74
CA ARG A 378 -3.87 -31.72 -1.80
C ARG A 378 -3.11 -31.98 -0.50
N VAL A 379 -2.65 -30.92 0.17
CA VAL A 379 -1.87 -31.02 1.42
C VAL A 379 -2.73 -30.87 2.67
N MET A 380 -4.04 -30.65 2.53
CA MET A 380 -4.99 -30.51 3.63
C MET A 380 -5.03 -31.78 4.51
N PRO A 381 -4.88 -31.66 5.84
CA PRO A 381 -4.85 -32.81 6.73
C PRO A 381 -6.25 -33.35 7.15
#